data_AF-A0A8U0AAQ9-F1
#
_entry.id   AF-A0A8U0AAQ9-F1
#
_cell.length_a   1.000
_cell.length_b   1.000
_cell.length_c   1.000
_cell.angle_alpha   90.00
_cell.angle_beta   90.00
_cell.angle_gamma   90.00
#
_symmetry.space_group_name_H-M   'P 1'
#
loop_
_entity.id
_entity.type
_entity.pdbx_description
1 polymer ?
#
loop_
_entity_poly.entity_id
_entity_poly.type
_entity_poly.pdbx_seq_one_letter_code
_entity_poly.pdbx_strand_id
1 'polypeptide(L)'
;MGIMLQMMMTPVITMAVPALYGANGLTAGWIVHLFHSLVFGLIFAAVVISSLSLREYASTVPTSAGLGLAYGVIVWIVAAGIVMPIWLGVVGFPMAPPLPNFDLMSLVGHLVYGVILGALFPLINDR
;
A
#
# COMPACT_ATOMS: atom_id res chain seq x y z
N MET A 1 -2.49 -4.41 -4.98
CA MET A 1 -3.63 -5.30 -4.68
C MET A 1 -4.98 -4.83 -5.27
N GLY A 2 -5.01 -3.98 -6.30
CA GLY A 2 -6.29 -3.44 -6.81
C GLY A 2 -7.27 -4.49 -7.36
N ILE A 3 -6.78 -5.52 -8.06
CA ILE A 3 -7.65 -6.60 -8.58
C ILE A 3 -8.30 -7.37 -7.42
N MET A 4 -7.52 -7.69 -6.39
CA MET A 4 -8.03 -8.34 -5.18
C MET A 4 -9.13 -7.49 -4.53
N LEU A 5 -8.91 -6.18 -4.40
CA LEU A 5 -9.94 -5.28 -3.88
C LEU A 5 -11.20 -5.29 -4.75
N GLN A 6 -11.06 -5.26 -6.08
CA GLN A 6 -12.22 -5.29 -6.98
C GLN A 6 -13.03 -6.58 -6.85
N MET A 7 -12.37 -7.73 -6.71
CA MET A 7 -13.02 -9.05 -6.72
C MET A 7 -13.52 -9.48 -5.34
N MET A 8 -12.82 -9.11 -4.27
CA MET A 8 -13.05 -9.64 -2.93
C MET A 8 -13.51 -8.57 -1.93
N MET A 9 -13.27 -7.28 -2.23
CA MET A 9 -13.55 -6.16 -1.34
C MET A 9 -14.13 -4.99 -2.13
N THR A 10 -15.08 -5.27 -3.03
CA THR A 10 -15.57 -4.29 -4.03
C THR A 10 -15.94 -2.92 -3.43
N PRO A 11 -16.65 -2.84 -2.28
CA PRO A 11 -16.97 -1.55 -1.66
C PRO A 11 -15.73 -0.72 -1.28
N VAL A 12 -14.59 -1.36 -0.97
CA VAL A 12 -13.36 -0.66 -0.64
C VAL A 12 -12.83 0.09 -1.87
N ILE A 13 -12.74 -0.57 -3.03
CA ILE A 13 -12.22 0.08 -4.24
C ILE A 13 -13.23 1.02 -4.89
N THR A 14 -14.54 0.76 -4.82
CA THR A 14 -15.54 1.62 -5.50
C THR A 14 -16.03 2.79 -4.65
N MET A 15 -15.93 2.70 -3.31
CA MET A 15 -16.46 3.70 -2.40
C MET A 15 -15.39 4.26 -1.47
N ALA A 16 -14.78 3.43 -0.63
CA ALA A 16 -13.90 3.94 0.45
C ALA A 16 -12.62 4.61 -0.10
N VAL A 17 -11.90 3.95 -0.99
CA VAL A 17 -10.66 4.49 -1.58
C VAL A 17 -10.89 5.81 -2.32
N PRO A 18 -11.85 5.94 -3.26
CA PRO A 18 -12.07 7.22 -3.94
C PRO A 18 -12.63 8.30 -3.01
N ALA A 19 -13.38 7.94 -1.95
CA ALA A 19 -13.93 8.90 -1.00
C ALA A 19 -12.85 9.71 -0.25
N LEU A 20 -11.62 9.20 -0.14
CA LEU A 20 -10.47 9.96 0.40
C LEU A 20 -10.28 11.32 -0.28
N TYR A 21 -10.67 11.42 -1.56
CA TYR A 21 -10.58 12.67 -2.35
C TYR A 21 -11.96 13.20 -2.74
N GLY A 22 -13.02 12.83 -2.02
CA GLY A 22 -14.39 13.24 -2.34
C GLY A 22 -14.94 12.66 -3.64
N ALA A 23 -14.30 11.63 -4.20
CA ALA A 23 -14.71 10.96 -5.42
C ALA A 23 -15.50 9.67 -5.12
N ASN A 24 -16.06 9.05 -6.17
CA ASN A 24 -16.73 7.77 -6.09
C ASN A 24 -16.58 6.98 -7.40
N GLY A 25 -16.90 5.68 -7.35
CA GLY A 25 -16.91 4.80 -8.51
C GLY A 25 -15.57 4.07 -8.75
N LEU A 26 -15.65 3.01 -9.54
CA LEU A 26 -14.54 2.08 -9.77
C LEU A 26 -13.30 2.76 -10.37
N THR A 27 -13.49 3.58 -11.40
CA THR A 27 -12.39 4.26 -12.11
C THR A 27 -11.61 5.17 -11.17
N ALA A 28 -12.30 6.02 -10.40
CA ALA A 28 -11.67 6.91 -9.43
C ALA A 28 -10.92 6.12 -8.35
N GLY A 29 -11.52 5.02 -7.88
CA GLY A 29 -10.89 4.14 -6.90
C GLY A 29 -9.59 3.53 -7.38
N TRP A 30 -9.55 3.05 -8.62
CA TRP A 30 -8.32 2.55 -9.24
C TRP A 30 -7.26 3.62 -9.36
N ILE A 31 -7.61 4.81 -9.84
CA ILE A 31 -6.68 5.94 -9.96
C ILE A 31 -6.06 6.26 -8.60
N VAL A 32 -6.89 6.44 -7.56
CA VAL A 32 -6.43 6.75 -6.21
C VAL A 32 -5.59 5.62 -5.61
N HIS A 33 -5.99 4.36 -5.83
CA HIS A 33 -5.23 3.21 -5.33
C HIS A 33 -3.86 3.09 -5.99
N LEU A 34 -3.77 3.27 -7.32
CA LEU A 34 -2.51 3.24 -8.06
C LEU A 34 -1.62 4.43 -7.69
N PHE A 35 -2.20 5.62 -7.50
CA PHE A 35 -1.48 6.79 -7.02
C PHE A 35 -0.77 6.52 -5.69
N HIS A 36 -1.49 6.02 -4.68
CA HIS A 36 -0.87 5.69 -3.40
C HIS A 36 0.13 4.54 -3.52
N SER A 37 -0.14 3.54 -4.37
CA SER A 37 0.81 2.46 -4.64
C SER A 37 2.13 3.00 -5.18
N LEU A 38 2.07 3.98 -6.09
CA LEU A 38 3.27 4.65 -6.59
C LEU A 38 3.99 5.43 -5.49
N VAL A 39 3.25 6.23 -4.71
CA VAL A 39 3.81 7.01 -3.60
C VAL A 39 4.53 6.12 -2.58
N PHE A 40 3.90 5.02 -2.14
CA PHE A 40 4.53 4.07 -1.23
C PHE A 40 5.73 3.36 -1.87
N GLY A 41 5.66 3.02 -3.16
CA GLY A 41 6.79 2.45 -3.89
C GLY A 41 8.00 3.38 -3.91
N LEU A 42 7.78 4.68 -4.15
CA LEU A 42 8.83 5.69 -4.12
C LEU A 42 9.40 5.90 -2.72
N ILE A 43 8.56 5.88 -1.68
CA ILE A 43 9.00 5.95 -0.28
C ILE A 43 9.90 4.77 0.06
N PHE A 44 9.50 3.54 -0.30
CA PHE A 44 10.32 2.35 -0.11
C PHE A 44 11.70 2.51 -0.77
N ALA A 45 11.73 2.89 -2.05
CA ALA A 45 12.97 3.09 -2.79
C ALA A 45 13.86 4.16 -2.13
N ALA A 46 13.28 5.30 -1.75
CA ALA A 46 14.01 6.37 -1.07
C ALA A 46 14.62 5.93 0.27
N VAL A 47 13.87 5.14 1.07
CA VAL A 47 14.36 4.59 2.34
C VAL A 47 15.51 3.62 2.11
N VAL A 48 15.38 2.70 1.16
CA VAL A 48 16.45 1.72 0.86
C VAL A 48 17.71 2.40 0.31
N ILE A 49 17.55 3.38 -0.59
CA ILE A 49 18.68 4.09 -1.22
C ILE A 49 19.42 4.99 -0.21
N SER A 50 18.70 5.60 0.73
CA SER A 50 19.28 6.53 1.71
C SER A 50 20.13 5.86 2.81
N SER A 51 20.10 4.53 2.92
CA SER A 51 20.86 3.77 3.91
C SER A 51 21.79 2.76 3.23
N LEU A 52 23.10 2.91 3.42
CA LEU A 52 24.09 2.00 2.85
C LEU A 52 23.86 0.55 3.29
N SER A 53 23.50 0.33 4.56
CA SER A 53 23.23 -1.02 5.08
C SER A 53 21.97 -1.65 4.49
N LEU A 54 20.90 -0.86 4.29
CA LEU A 54 19.69 -1.36 3.64
C LEU A 54 19.92 -1.64 2.17
N ARG A 55 20.69 -0.77 1.48
CA ARG A 55 21.04 -0.96 0.08
C ARG A 55 21.87 -2.23 -0.12
N GLU A 56 22.87 -2.47 0.73
CA GLU A 56 23.68 -3.68 0.68
C GLU A 56 22.84 -4.93 0.98
N TYR A 57 21.97 -4.85 2.00
CA TYR A 57 21.04 -5.94 2.30
C TYR A 57 20.07 -6.19 1.14
N ALA A 58 19.58 -5.16 0.45
CA ALA A 58 18.66 -5.25 -0.69
C ALA A 58 19.32 -5.64 -2.02
N SER A 59 20.60 -6.04 -2.01
CA SER A 59 21.37 -6.35 -3.23
C SER A 59 20.91 -7.60 -3.98
N THR A 60 20.09 -8.46 -3.36
CA THR A 60 19.55 -9.66 -4.01
C THR A 60 18.02 -9.71 -3.91
N VAL A 61 17.39 -10.37 -4.89
CA VAL A 61 15.92 -10.48 -4.94
C VAL A 61 15.32 -11.03 -3.62
N PRO A 62 15.82 -12.12 -3.00
CA PRO A 62 15.20 -12.67 -1.80
C PRO A 62 15.28 -11.75 -0.57
N THR A 63 16.43 -11.11 -0.36
CA THR A 63 16.66 -10.21 0.78
C THR A 63 15.86 -8.91 0.62
N SER A 64 15.84 -8.34 -0.59
CA SER A 64 15.01 -7.17 -0.90
C SER A 64 13.52 -7.49 -0.82
N ALA A 65 13.08 -8.68 -1.24
CA ALA A 65 11.70 -9.14 -1.04
C ALA A 65 11.32 -9.23 0.44
N GLY A 66 12.25 -9.65 1.30
CA GLY A 66 12.06 -9.64 2.77
C GLY A 66 11.87 -8.24 3.34
N LEU A 67 12.64 -7.25 2.87
CA LEU A 67 12.42 -5.84 3.22
C LEU A 67 11.06 -5.35 2.72
N GLY A 68 10.70 -5.71 1.48
CA GLY A 68 9.41 -5.41 0.89
C GLY A 68 8.25 -5.98 1.70
N LEU A 69 8.35 -7.21 2.18
CA LEU A 69 7.37 -7.86 3.06
C LEU A 69 7.16 -7.04 4.35
N ALA A 70 8.25 -6.69 5.04
CA ALA A 70 8.19 -5.87 6.25
C ALA A 70 7.59 -4.50 5.97
N TYR A 71 7.97 -3.87 4.86
CA TYR A 71 7.40 -2.62 4.40
C TYR A 71 5.89 -2.73 4.12
N GLY A 72 5.43 -3.82 3.50
CA GLY A 72 4.02 -4.10 3.27
C GLY A 72 3.21 -4.12 4.57
N VAL A 73 3.74 -4.74 5.63
CA VAL A 73 3.14 -4.71 6.98
C VAL A 73 3.05 -3.28 7.51
N ILE A 74 4.12 -2.48 7.35
CA ILE A 74 4.13 -1.08 7.80
C ILE A 74 3.06 -0.27 7.07
N VAL A 75 2.96 -0.40 5.74
CA VAL A 75 1.92 0.29 4.96
C VAL A 75 0.53 -0.15 5.40
N TRP A 76 0.32 -1.44 5.65
CA TRP A 76 -0.97 -1.94 6.15
C TRP A 76 -1.33 -1.33 7.52
N ILE A 77 -0.41 -1.34 8.49
CA ILE A 77 -0.67 -0.79 9.83
C ILE A 77 -0.92 0.71 9.74
N VAL A 78 0.00 1.45 9.12
CA VAL A 78 0.01 2.91 9.15
C VAL A 78 -1.02 3.47 8.18
N ALA A 79 -0.94 3.13 6.90
CA ALA A 79 -1.79 3.73 5.89
C ALA A 79 -3.23 3.17 5.96
N ALA A 80 -3.39 1.85 5.91
CA ALA A 80 -4.72 1.24 5.87
C ALA A 80 -5.39 1.16 7.26
N GLY A 81 -4.62 0.87 8.31
CA GLY A 81 -5.13 0.68 9.67
C GLY A 81 -5.37 1.97 10.46
N ILE A 82 -4.62 3.04 10.16
CA ILE A 82 -4.65 4.28 10.95
C ILE A 82 -5.03 5.50 10.09
N VAL A 83 -4.25 5.79 9.05
CA VAL A 83 -4.43 7.01 8.24
C VAL A 83 -5.76 6.99 7.48
N MET A 84 -6.10 5.88 6.82
CA MET A 84 -7.33 5.77 6.03
C MET A 84 -8.60 5.96 6.88
N PRO A 85 -8.79 5.30 8.04
CA PRO A 85 -9.96 5.55 8.90
C PRO A 85 -10.07 7.02 9.36
N ILE A 86 -8.95 7.64 9.75
CA ILE A 86 -8.92 9.05 10.16
C ILE A 86 -9.32 9.94 9.00
N TRP A 87 -8.71 9.75 7.83
CA TRP A 87 -8.99 10.54 6.63
C TRP A 87 -10.46 10.42 6.22
N LEU A 88 -11.00 9.19 6.16
CA LEU A 88 -12.41 8.95 5.86
C LEU A 88 -13.35 9.64 6.86
N GLY A 89 -13.00 9.63 8.15
CA GLY A 89 -13.74 10.40 9.16
C GLY A 89 -13.70 11.91 8.91
N VAL A 90 -12.54 12.47 8.57
CA VAL A 90 -12.37 13.90 8.29
C VAL A 90 -13.16 14.36 7.07
N VAL A 91 -13.22 13.57 6.00
CA VAL A 91 -14.01 13.90 4.80
C VAL A 91 -15.50 13.56 4.94
N GLY A 92 -15.92 13.05 6.10
CA GLY A 92 -17.33 12.75 6.40
C GLY A 92 -17.86 11.53 5.66
N PHE A 93 -17.02 10.55 5.32
CA PHE A 93 -17.46 9.31 4.68
C PHE A 93 -18.36 8.52 5.66
N PRO A 94 -19.64 8.25 5.33
CA PRO A 94 -20.60 7.66 6.27
C PRO A 94 -20.21 6.27 6.79
N MET A 95 -19.44 5.52 6.01
CA MET A 95 -19.00 4.15 6.32
C MET A 95 -17.52 4.11 6.73
N ALA A 96 -16.99 5.18 7.32
CA ALA A 96 -15.62 5.18 7.83
C ALA A 96 -15.44 4.04 8.86
N PRO A 97 -14.43 3.16 8.67
CA PRO A 97 -14.21 2.04 9.58
C PRO A 97 -13.73 2.54 10.95
N PRO A 98 -13.88 1.73 12.02
CA PRO A 98 -13.37 2.08 13.35
C PRO A 98 -11.83 2.20 13.34
N LEU A 99 -11.29 3.05 14.23
CA LEU A 99 -9.85 3.24 14.41
C LEU A 99 -9.36 2.42 15.63
N PRO A 100 -8.40 1.49 15.48
CA PRO A 100 -7.73 1.08 14.23
C PRO A 100 -8.54 0.07 13.40
N ASN A 101 -8.34 0.10 12.09
CA ASN A 101 -8.99 -0.79 11.12
C ASN A 101 -8.04 -1.90 10.64
N PHE A 102 -7.83 -2.92 11.46
CA PHE A 102 -6.97 -4.06 11.10
C PHE A 102 -7.76 -5.18 10.43
N ASP A 103 -7.83 -5.12 9.11
CA ASP A 103 -8.45 -6.13 8.27
C ASP A 103 -7.41 -7.12 7.71
N LEU A 104 -7.57 -8.42 8.02
CA LEU A 104 -6.64 -9.48 7.61
C LEU A 104 -6.68 -9.74 6.10
N MET A 105 -7.83 -9.53 5.45
CA MET A 105 -7.92 -9.67 4.00
C MET A 105 -7.08 -8.59 3.31
N SER A 106 -7.16 -7.36 3.79
CA SER A 106 -6.31 -6.24 3.36
C SER A 106 -4.83 -6.51 3.65
N LEU A 107 -4.47 -7.14 4.77
CA LEU A 107 -3.09 -7.52 5.07
C LEU A 107 -2.49 -8.38 3.96
N VAL A 108 -3.20 -9.42 3.50
CA VAL A 108 -2.73 -10.29 2.41
C VAL A 108 -2.37 -9.46 1.17
N GLY A 109 -3.22 -8.50 0.80
CA GLY A 109 -2.97 -7.61 -0.33
C GLY A 109 -1.70 -6.77 -0.16
N HIS A 110 -1.46 -6.25 1.04
CA HIS A 110 -0.27 -5.44 1.35
C HIS A 110 1.01 -6.27 1.43
N LEU A 111 0.95 -7.50 1.93
CA LEU A 111 2.08 -8.43 1.92
C LEU A 111 2.49 -8.76 0.49
N VAL A 112 1.52 -9.10 -0.37
CA VAL A 112 1.78 -9.38 -1.80
C VAL A 112 2.35 -8.14 -2.49
N TYR A 113 1.79 -6.96 -2.25
CA TYR A 113 2.32 -5.70 -2.76
C TYR A 113 3.78 -5.47 -2.32
N GLY A 114 4.05 -5.63 -1.03
CA GLY A 114 5.39 -5.44 -0.45
C GLY A 114 6.42 -6.40 -1.04
N VAL A 115 6.10 -7.68 -1.13
CA VAL A 115 6.99 -8.70 -1.72
C VAL A 115 7.30 -8.39 -3.18
N ILE A 116 6.29 -8.04 -3.99
CA ILE A 116 6.50 -7.70 -5.40
C ILE A 116 7.37 -6.45 -5.53
N LEU A 117 7.07 -5.40 -4.76
CA LEU A 117 7.85 -4.16 -4.74
C LEU A 117 9.32 -4.43 -4.39
N GLY A 118 9.56 -5.18 -3.29
CA GLY A 118 10.89 -5.53 -2.84
C GLY A 118 11.64 -6.41 -3.84
N ALA A 119 10.98 -7.39 -4.45
CA ALA A 119 11.59 -8.26 -5.46
C ALA A 119 12.00 -7.50 -6.74
N LEU A 120 11.22 -6.50 -7.14
CA LEU A 120 11.51 -5.69 -8.34
C LEU A 120 12.59 -4.64 -8.11
N PHE A 121 12.78 -4.17 -6.87
CA PHE A 121 13.73 -3.11 -6.54
C PHE A 121 15.17 -3.35 -7.06
N PRO A 122 15.85 -4.47 -6.73
CA PRO A 122 17.23 -4.69 -7.18
C PRO A 122 17.32 -4.77 -8.71
N LEU A 123 16.34 -5.37 -9.37
CA LEU A 123 16.30 -5.51 -10.84
C LEU A 123 16.28 -4.17 -11.58
N ILE A 124 15.77 -3.12 -10.93
CA ILE A 124 15.68 -1.76 -11.48
C ILE A 124 16.89 -0.92 -11.03
N ASN A 125 17.40 -1.17 -9.82
CA ASN A 125 18.48 -0.41 -9.18
C ASN A 125 19.89 -0.93 -9.52
N ASP A 126 20.01 -2.04 -10.26
CA ASP A 126 21.29 -2.60 -10.76
C ASP A 126 21.88 -1.86 -11.98
N ARG A 127 21.35 -0.67 -12.34
CA ARG A 127 21.89 0.23 -13.37
C ARG A 127 22.56 1.44 -12.75
#